data_AF-B3CUZ1-F1
#
_entry.id   AF-B3CUZ1-F1
#
_cell.length_a   1.000
_cell.length_b   1.000
_cell.length_c   1.000
_cell.angle_alpha   90.00
_cell.angle_beta   90.00
_cell.angle_gamma   90.00
#
_symmetry.space_group_name_H-M   'P 1'
#
loop_
_entity.id
_entity.type
_entity.pdbx_description
1 polymer ?
#
loop_
_entity_poly.entity_id
_entity_poly.type
_entity_poly.pdbx_seq_one_letter_code
_entity_poly.pdbx_strand_id
1 'polypeptide(L)'
;MLNNGANVNAKNNDGYTALHLVVDTIQVYYEFFEKYPVYCNDHIALLLKYNADVNIENNQGNTPLSDAVECKCVEPLAIMLKHNSTGINKKYDEGETLLHIAIRNKIIDIIQLLIDYGADIDAKDDNGMTTIDYAAKSGNADIFNFLTEQWVPWY
;
A
#
# COMPACT_ATOMS: atom_id res chain seq x y z
N MET A 1 19.45 -15.86 8.52
CA MET A 1 19.25 -15.27 9.88
C MET A 1 17.88 -15.60 10.48
N LEU A 2 16.78 -15.66 9.71
CA LEU A 2 15.44 -15.94 10.25
C LEU A 2 15.25 -17.34 10.87
N ASN A 3 16.05 -18.35 10.49
CA ASN A 3 15.96 -19.71 11.05
C ASN A 3 16.46 -19.84 12.51
N ASN A 4 17.00 -18.78 13.11
CA ASN A 4 17.60 -18.80 14.46
C ASN A 4 16.74 -18.13 15.54
N GLY A 5 15.42 -18.00 15.33
CA GLY A 5 14.53 -17.36 16.30
C GLY A 5 14.60 -15.83 16.31
N ALA A 6 15.12 -15.21 15.25
CA ALA A 6 15.06 -13.78 15.07
C ALA A 6 13.59 -13.33 14.92
N ASN A 7 13.17 -12.33 15.69
CA ASN A 7 11.85 -11.74 15.55
C ASN A 7 11.76 -10.97 14.22
N VAL A 8 11.02 -11.50 13.26
CA VAL A 8 10.84 -10.88 11.93
C VAL A 8 10.18 -9.50 12.00
N ASN A 9 9.44 -9.24 13.09
CA ASN A 9 8.72 -8.00 13.36
C ASN A 9 9.49 -7.05 14.29
N ALA A 10 10.77 -7.30 14.53
CA ALA A 10 11.60 -6.37 15.30
C ALA A 10 11.67 -5.00 14.60
N LYS A 11 11.49 -3.94 15.38
CA LYS A 11 11.58 -2.55 14.94
C LYS A 11 12.99 -2.00 15.24
N ASN A 12 13.55 -1.22 14.32
CA ASN A 12 14.74 -0.40 14.59
C ASN A 12 14.36 0.87 15.40
N ASN A 13 15.32 1.78 15.62
CA ASN A 13 15.09 3.02 16.39
C ASN A 13 14.03 3.95 15.77
N ASP A 14 13.86 3.90 14.45
CA ASP A 14 12.90 4.69 13.68
C ASP A 14 11.55 3.95 13.52
N GLY A 15 11.43 2.77 14.12
CA GLY A 15 10.23 1.96 14.06
C GLY A 15 10.12 1.07 12.82
N TYR A 16 11.13 1.03 11.95
CA TYR A 16 11.08 0.21 10.74
C TYR A 16 11.25 -1.27 11.08
N THR A 17 10.36 -2.09 10.53
CA THR A 17 10.54 -3.55 10.47
C THR A 17 11.36 -3.93 9.24
N ALA A 18 11.81 -5.18 9.17
CA ALA A 18 12.48 -5.71 7.98
C ALA A 18 11.65 -5.52 6.70
N LEU A 19 10.31 -5.60 6.81
CA LEU A 19 9.43 -5.43 5.65
C LEU A 19 9.38 -3.99 5.15
N HIS A 20 9.34 -3.00 6.04
CA HIS A 20 9.45 -1.59 5.64
C HIS A 20 10.76 -1.35 4.87
N LEU A 21 11.88 -1.84 5.42
CA LEU A 21 13.20 -1.64 4.80
C LEU A 21 13.29 -2.25 3.40
N VAL A 22 12.70 -3.44 3.19
CA VAL A 22 12.68 -4.05 1.85
C VAL A 22 11.85 -3.21 0.87
N VAL A 23 10.70 -2.66 1.29
CA VAL A 23 9.88 -1.80 0.43
C VAL A 23 10.59 -0.47 0.13
N ASP A 24 11.17 0.17 1.14
CA ASP A 24 11.92 1.43 1.00
C ASP A 24 13.11 1.30 0.04
N THR A 25 13.82 0.17 0.06
CA THR A 25 14.90 -0.08 -0.92
C THR A 25 14.39 -0.05 -2.36
N ILE A 26 13.14 -0.44 -2.62
CA ILE A 26 12.57 -0.40 -3.99
C ILE A 26 12.45 1.04 -4.47
N GLN A 27 11.98 1.95 -3.61
CA GLN A 27 11.88 3.38 -3.94
C GLN A 27 13.24 3.95 -4.33
N VAL A 28 14.26 3.73 -3.49
CA VAL A 28 15.62 4.21 -3.74
C VAL A 28 16.12 3.66 -5.08
N TYR A 29 15.92 2.37 -5.38
CA TYR A 29 16.38 1.80 -6.64
C TYR A 29 15.70 2.41 -7.88
N TYR A 30 14.40 2.72 -7.81
CA TYR A 30 13.70 3.38 -8.91
C TYR A 30 14.24 4.78 -9.19
N GLU A 31 14.52 5.57 -8.15
CA GLU A 31 15.05 6.93 -8.27
C GLU A 31 16.43 6.96 -8.94
N PHE A 32 17.26 5.93 -8.72
CA PHE A 32 18.64 5.92 -9.21
C PHE A 32 18.88 5.11 -10.50
N PHE A 33 18.11 4.07 -10.75
CA PHE A 33 18.44 3.08 -11.80
C PHE A 33 17.32 2.82 -12.81
N GLU A 34 16.16 3.47 -12.68
CA GLU A 34 14.95 3.26 -13.52
C GLU A 34 14.53 1.79 -13.64
N LYS A 35 14.99 0.91 -12.73
CA LYS A 35 14.80 -0.53 -12.83
C LYS A 35 14.35 -1.14 -11.52
N TYR A 36 13.28 -1.92 -11.62
CA TYR A 36 12.73 -2.70 -10.51
C TYR A 36 13.70 -3.81 -10.04
N PRO A 37 14.13 -3.80 -8.78
CA PRO A 37 14.91 -4.91 -8.22
C PRO A 37 14.01 -6.13 -7.97
N VAL A 38 14.01 -7.07 -8.93
CA VAL A 38 13.19 -8.30 -8.89
C VAL A 38 13.39 -9.12 -7.60
N TYR A 39 14.58 -9.06 -7.00
CA TYR A 39 14.91 -9.79 -5.77
C TYR A 39 14.14 -9.32 -4.53
N CYS A 40 13.53 -8.12 -4.54
CA CYS A 40 12.74 -7.64 -3.41
C CYS A 40 11.47 -8.47 -3.20
N ASN A 41 10.88 -9.03 -4.26
CA ASN A 41 9.73 -9.93 -4.16
C ASN A 41 10.06 -11.19 -3.37
N ASP A 42 11.24 -11.79 -3.62
CA ASP A 42 11.68 -12.99 -2.91
C ASP A 42 11.93 -12.69 -1.43
N HIS A 43 12.48 -11.52 -1.10
CA HIS A 43 12.65 -11.09 0.28
C HIS A 43 11.32 -10.87 1.00
N ILE A 44 10.36 -10.20 0.35
CA ILE A 44 9.01 -10.01 0.89
C ILE A 44 8.35 -11.38 1.13
N ALA A 45 8.34 -12.24 0.12
CA ALA A 45 7.75 -13.58 0.23
C ALA A 45 8.39 -14.41 1.35
N LEU A 46 9.72 -14.32 1.51
CA LEU A 46 10.43 -14.98 2.59
C LEU A 46 10.06 -14.42 3.97
N LEU A 47 9.98 -13.10 4.13
CA LEU A 47 9.58 -12.45 5.38
C LEU A 47 8.15 -12.83 5.77
N LEU A 48 7.22 -12.80 4.81
CA LEU A 48 5.82 -13.18 5.01
C LEU A 48 5.69 -14.65 5.40
N LYS A 49 6.48 -15.55 4.78
CA LYS A 49 6.56 -16.97 5.17
C LYS A 49 6.96 -17.18 6.65
N TYR A 50 7.68 -16.22 7.24
CA TYR A 50 8.04 -16.21 8.65
C TYR A 50 7.11 -15.34 9.51
N ASN A 51 5.91 -15.03 9.02
CA ASN A 51 4.87 -14.24 9.69
C ASN A 51 5.25 -12.77 9.93
N ALA A 52 5.96 -12.15 8.99
CA ALA A 52 6.09 -10.69 8.99
C ALA A 52 4.70 -10.04 8.90
N ASP A 53 4.46 -9.07 9.77
CA ASP A 53 3.21 -8.32 9.78
C ASP A 53 3.33 -7.08 8.89
N VAL A 54 2.41 -7.00 7.93
CA VAL A 54 2.32 -5.93 6.92
C VAL A 54 1.69 -4.65 7.47
N ASN A 55 1.21 -4.65 8.72
CA ASN A 55 0.47 -3.54 9.34
C ASN A 55 1.20 -2.89 10.51
N ILE A 56 2.42 -3.31 10.82
CA ILE A 56 3.20 -2.66 11.89
C ILE A 56 3.53 -1.24 11.47
N GLU A 57 3.28 -0.28 12.33
CA GLU A 57 3.61 1.12 12.08
C GLU A 57 5.07 1.43 12.43
N ASN A 58 5.74 2.21 11.59
CA ASN A 58 6.97 2.92 11.97
C ASN A 58 6.66 4.14 12.86
N ASN A 59 7.66 4.95 13.22
CA ASN A 59 7.46 6.11 14.09
C ASN A 59 6.69 7.26 13.43
N GLN A 60 6.46 7.19 12.11
CA GLN A 60 5.67 8.14 11.32
C GLN A 60 4.24 7.64 11.10
N GLY A 61 3.86 6.46 11.62
CA GLY A 61 2.52 5.89 11.42
C GLY A 61 2.33 5.15 10.09
N ASN A 62 3.38 5.04 9.27
CA ASN A 62 3.35 4.29 8.02
C ASN A 62 3.50 2.79 8.30
N THR A 63 2.85 1.97 7.50
CA THR A 63 3.01 0.51 7.48
C THR A 63 3.76 0.08 6.23
N PRO A 64 4.32 -1.15 6.17
CA PRO A 64 4.88 -1.67 4.92
C PRO A 64 3.86 -1.66 3.76
N LEU A 65 2.57 -1.81 4.07
CA LEU A 65 1.49 -1.76 3.10
C LEU A 65 1.30 -0.35 2.52
N SER A 66 1.34 0.70 3.36
CA SER A 66 1.28 2.09 2.88
C SER A 66 2.54 2.52 2.14
N ASP A 67 3.72 2.09 2.61
CA ASP A 67 4.97 2.38 1.92
C ASP A 67 4.93 1.82 0.49
N ALA A 68 4.38 0.61 0.27
CA ALA A 68 4.27 0.05 -1.07
C ALA A 68 3.33 0.84 -1.99
N VAL A 69 2.26 1.43 -1.45
CA VAL A 69 1.36 2.32 -2.20
C VAL A 69 2.07 3.62 -2.58
N GLU A 70 2.74 4.28 -1.64
CA GLU A 70 3.49 5.53 -1.89
C GLU A 70 4.66 5.30 -2.86
N CYS A 71 5.36 4.16 -2.74
CA CYS A 71 6.42 3.73 -3.63
C CYS A 71 5.93 3.22 -4.99
N LYS A 72 4.61 3.17 -5.24
CA LYS A 72 3.98 2.71 -6.49
C LYS A 72 4.32 1.25 -6.85
N CYS A 73 4.55 0.43 -5.83
CA CYS A 73 5.04 -0.93 -5.95
C CYS A 73 3.90 -1.94 -6.10
N VAL A 74 3.38 -2.10 -7.32
CA VAL A 74 2.21 -2.96 -7.61
C VAL A 74 2.43 -4.42 -7.17
N GLU A 75 3.54 -5.03 -7.58
CA GLU A 75 3.80 -6.45 -7.28
C GLU A 75 4.06 -6.70 -5.78
N PRO A 76 4.90 -5.91 -5.07
CA PRO A 76 5.04 -5.98 -3.61
C PRO A 76 3.72 -5.83 -2.86
N LEU A 77 2.91 -4.85 -3.28
CA LEU A 77 1.60 -4.62 -2.69
C LEU A 77 0.70 -5.84 -2.88
N ALA A 78 0.66 -6.42 -4.08
CA ALA A 78 -0.13 -7.62 -4.38
C ALA A 78 0.32 -8.82 -3.53
N ILE A 79 1.63 -9.04 -3.38
CA ILE A 79 2.18 -10.12 -2.54
C ILE A 79 1.76 -9.93 -1.08
N MET A 80 1.85 -8.71 -0.55
CA MET A 80 1.48 -8.39 0.84
C MET A 80 -0.03 -8.53 1.07
N LEU A 81 -0.87 -7.98 0.19
CA LEU A 81 -2.34 -8.07 0.30
C LEU A 81 -2.83 -9.50 0.22
N LYS A 82 -2.24 -10.33 -0.66
CA LYS A 82 -2.53 -11.76 -0.76
C LYS A 82 -2.22 -12.53 0.52
N HIS A 83 -1.19 -12.10 1.24
CA HIS A 83 -0.83 -12.72 2.51
C HIS A 83 -1.70 -12.23 3.66
N ASN A 84 -1.93 -10.91 3.74
CA ASN A 84 -2.78 -10.30 4.75
C ASN A 84 -3.31 -8.93 4.29
N SER A 85 -4.64 -8.79 4.17
CA SER A 85 -5.31 -7.55 3.78
C SER A 85 -5.98 -6.80 4.95
N THR A 86 -5.77 -7.20 6.21
CA THR A 86 -6.51 -6.62 7.36
C THR A 86 -6.34 -5.11 7.53
N GLY A 87 -5.24 -4.52 7.03
CA GLY A 87 -4.99 -3.08 7.09
C GLY A 87 -5.43 -2.29 5.86
N ILE A 88 -6.13 -2.90 4.90
CA ILE A 88 -6.44 -2.24 3.61
C ILE A 88 -7.28 -0.95 3.78
N ASN A 89 -8.16 -0.92 4.79
CA ASN A 89 -9.02 0.21 5.13
C ASN A 89 -8.52 0.99 6.37
N LYS A 90 -7.26 0.78 6.77
CA LYS A 90 -6.64 1.58 7.82
C LYS A 90 -6.64 3.04 7.42
N LYS A 91 -6.91 3.90 8.40
CA LYS A 91 -6.72 5.34 8.29
C LYS A 91 -5.31 5.74 8.71
N TYR A 92 -4.69 6.59 7.90
CA TYR A 92 -3.40 7.23 8.10
C TYR A 92 -3.63 8.71 8.44
N ASP A 93 -2.61 9.55 8.20
CA ASP A 93 -2.70 10.99 8.41
C ASP A 93 -3.89 11.59 7.65
N GLU A 94 -4.54 12.57 8.28
CA GLU A 94 -5.77 13.23 7.79
C GLU A 94 -6.96 12.27 7.56
N GLY A 95 -6.89 11.05 8.10
CA GLY A 95 -7.93 10.05 7.96
C GLY A 95 -7.92 9.35 6.60
N GLU A 96 -6.90 9.58 5.76
CA GLU A 96 -6.77 8.98 4.44
C GLU A 96 -6.62 7.45 4.54
N THR A 97 -7.24 6.72 3.61
CA THR A 97 -6.98 5.28 3.42
C THR A 97 -5.96 5.07 2.30
N LEU A 98 -5.47 3.83 2.13
CA LEU A 98 -4.59 3.49 1.00
C LEU A 98 -5.21 3.87 -0.36
N LEU A 99 -6.53 3.76 -0.50
CA LEU A 99 -7.24 4.11 -1.73
C LEU A 99 -7.22 5.62 -2.00
N HIS A 100 -7.36 6.46 -0.96
CA HIS A 100 -7.19 7.91 -1.08
C HIS A 100 -5.79 8.28 -1.57
N ILE A 101 -4.76 7.69 -0.95
CA ILE A 101 -3.36 7.90 -1.29
C ILE A 101 -3.09 7.51 -2.76
N ALA A 102 -3.56 6.35 -3.19
CA ALA A 102 -3.40 5.87 -4.57
C ALA A 102 -4.07 6.79 -5.60
N ILE A 103 -5.26 7.32 -5.30
CA ILE A 103 -6.00 8.27 -6.15
C ILE A 103 -5.28 9.61 -6.22
N ARG A 104 -4.83 10.15 -5.08
CA ARG A 104 -4.03 11.38 -5.00
C ARG A 104 -2.78 11.28 -5.88
N ASN A 105 -2.13 10.11 -5.86
CA ASN A 105 -0.94 9.83 -6.65
C ASN A 105 -1.21 9.40 -8.11
N LYS A 106 -2.49 9.26 -8.49
CA LYS A 106 -2.98 8.92 -9.83
C LYS A 106 -2.47 7.58 -10.39
N ILE A 107 -2.42 6.54 -9.56
CA ILE A 107 -1.83 5.23 -9.92
C ILE A 107 -2.93 4.20 -10.16
N ILE A 108 -3.45 4.11 -11.39
CA ILE A 108 -4.62 3.28 -11.70
C ILE A 108 -4.45 1.79 -11.33
N ASP A 109 -3.27 1.21 -11.56
CA ASP A 109 -3.00 -0.20 -11.25
C ASP A 109 -3.10 -0.49 -9.75
N ILE A 110 -2.64 0.44 -8.90
CA ILE A 110 -2.75 0.32 -7.44
C ILE A 110 -4.20 0.55 -6.99
N ILE A 111 -4.92 1.50 -7.61
CA ILE A 111 -6.35 1.74 -7.31
C ILE A 111 -7.15 0.47 -7.59
N GLN A 112 -7.00 -0.13 -8.79
CA GLN A 112 -7.66 -1.38 -9.15
C GLN A 112 -7.29 -2.49 -8.17
N LEU A 113 -5.99 -2.67 -7.89
CA LEU A 113 -5.52 -3.71 -6.98
C LEU A 113 -6.12 -3.56 -5.57
N LEU A 114 -6.17 -2.35 -5.03
CA LEU A 114 -6.77 -2.12 -3.71
C LEU A 114 -8.27 -2.44 -3.70
N ILE A 115 -9.01 -2.05 -4.75
CA ILE A 115 -10.44 -2.38 -4.88
C ILE A 115 -10.65 -3.89 -5.00
N ASP A 116 -9.85 -4.59 -5.79
CA ASP A 116 -9.92 -6.05 -5.96
C ASP A 116 -9.73 -6.81 -4.63
N TYR A 117 -8.97 -6.23 -3.70
CA TYR A 117 -8.75 -6.77 -2.36
C TYR A 117 -9.70 -6.23 -1.28
N GLY A 118 -10.74 -5.49 -1.68
CA GLY A 118 -11.82 -5.05 -0.79
C GLY A 118 -11.58 -3.72 -0.08
N ALA A 119 -10.79 -2.82 -0.68
CA ALA A 119 -10.72 -1.44 -0.22
C ALA A 119 -12.10 -0.77 -0.30
N ASP A 120 -12.46 -0.02 0.73
CA ASP A 120 -13.72 0.72 0.80
C ASP A 120 -13.66 1.93 -0.13
N ILE A 121 -14.38 1.83 -1.24
CA ILE A 121 -14.50 2.91 -2.24
C ILE A 121 -15.22 4.12 -1.64
N ASP A 122 -16.09 3.93 -0.64
CA ASP A 122 -16.84 5.02 0.00
C ASP A 122 -16.16 5.56 1.25
N ALA A 123 -14.92 5.14 1.51
CA ALA A 123 -14.13 5.61 2.63
C ALA A 123 -14.08 7.14 2.63
N LYS A 124 -14.15 7.73 3.83
CA LYS A 124 -14.06 9.17 4.05
C LYS A 124 -12.82 9.51 4.84
N ASP A 125 -12.11 10.54 4.41
CA ASP A 125 -11.05 11.19 5.20
C ASP A 125 -11.64 11.95 6.41
N ASP A 126 -10.80 12.64 7.19
CA ASP A 126 -11.23 13.40 8.36
C ASP A 126 -12.01 14.69 8.00
N ASN A 127 -11.92 15.16 6.75
CA ASN A 127 -12.72 16.26 6.22
C ASN A 127 -14.06 15.79 5.64
N GLY A 128 -14.32 14.48 5.65
CA GLY A 128 -15.51 13.87 5.05
C GLY A 128 -15.45 13.75 3.53
N MET A 129 -14.30 14.01 2.90
CA MET A 129 -14.06 13.79 1.49
C MET A 129 -13.97 12.29 1.20
N THR A 130 -14.68 11.85 0.17
CA THR A 130 -14.67 10.47 -0.31
C THR A 130 -13.56 10.24 -1.35
N THR A 131 -13.32 8.97 -1.70
CA THR A 131 -12.38 8.63 -2.78
C THR A 131 -12.78 9.25 -4.13
N ILE A 132 -14.09 9.36 -4.43
CA ILE A 132 -14.58 10.01 -5.65
C ILE A 132 -14.40 11.53 -5.61
N ASP A 133 -14.52 12.17 -4.44
CA ASP A 133 -14.22 13.60 -4.28
C ASP A 133 -12.73 13.89 -4.56
N TYR A 134 -11.85 13.00 -4.11
CA TYR A 134 -10.42 13.04 -4.43
C TYR A 134 -10.17 12.90 -5.94
N ALA A 135 -10.82 11.94 -6.60
CA ALA A 135 -10.70 11.75 -8.04
C ALA A 135 -11.15 13.00 -8.82
N ALA A 136 -12.30 13.58 -8.45
CA ALA A 136 -12.81 14.82 -9.02
C ALA A 136 -11.85 15.99 -8.83
N LYS A 137 -11.32 16.18 -7.61
CA LYS A 137 -10.35 17.24 -7.28
C LYS A 137 -9.01 17.06 -8.01
N SER A 138 -8.60 15.82 -8.29
CA SER A 138 -7.36 15.53 -9.02
C SER A 138 -7.39 15.96 -10.50
N GLY A 139 -8.59 16.21 -11.04
CA GLY A 139 -8.83 16.53 -12.45
C GLY A 139 -8.59 15.35 -13.40
N ASN A 140 -8.46 14.12 -12.88
CA ASN A 140 -8.24 12.92 -13.67
C ASN A 140 -9.58 12.23 -14.00
N ALA A 141 -10.10 12.50 -15.20
CA ALA A 141 -11.37 11.92 -15.67
C ALA A 141 -11.32 10.39 -15.75
N ASP A 142 -10.17 9.79 -16.05
CA ASP A 142 -10.05 8.33 -16.16
C ASP A 142 -10.25 7.65 -14.81
N ILE A 143 -9.64 8.19 -13.75
CA ILE A 143 -9.83 7.67 -12.39
C ILE A 143 -11.27 7.91 -11.91
N PHE A 144 -11.83 9.09 -12.20
CA PHE A 144 -13.21 9.38 -11.84
C PHE A 144 -14.17 8.38 -12.50
N ASN A 145 -14.06 8.21 -13.81
CA ASN A 145 -14.90 7.27 -14.57
C ASN A 145 -14.70 5.84 -14.07
N PHE A 146 -13.45 5.43 -13.86
CA PHE A 146 -13.12 4.13 -13.30
C PHE A 146 -13.84 3.87 -11.96
N LEU A 147 -13.76 4.79 -11.00
CA LEU A 147 -14.45 4.63 -9.72
C LEU A 147 -15.98 4.62 -9.87
N THR A 148 -16.54 5.42 -10.79
CA THR A 148 -17.99 5.39 -11.05
C THR A 148 -18.45 4.06 -11.65
N GLU A 149 -17.63 3.42 -12.50
CA GLU A 149 -17.92 2.12 -13.09
C GLU A 149 -17.91 1.01 -12.02
N GLN A 150 -16.98 1.07 -11.06
CA GLN A 150 -16.97 0.14 -9.92
C GLN A 150 -18.20 0.28 -9.01
N TRP A 151 -18.84 1.45 -9.02
CA TRP A 151 -20.02 1.76 -8.21
C TRP A 151 -21.33 1.22 -8.78
N VAL A 152 -21.41 0.91 -10.08
CA VAL A 152 -22.63 0.41 -10.71
C VAL A 152 -22.73 -1.10 -10.48
N PRO A 153 -23.65 -1.60 -9.63
CA PRO A 153 -23.84 -3.04 -9.49
C PRO A 153 -24.43 -3.54 -10.82
N TRP A 154 -23.78 -4.50 -11.45
CA TRP A 154 -24.39 -5.25 -12.55
C TRP A 154 -25.70 -5.87 -12.02
N TYR A 155 -26.84 -5.47 -12.62
CA TYR A 155 -28.20 -5.85 -12.24
C TYR A 155 -28.46 -7.35 -12.28
#